data_AF-A0A5D4UIY6-F1
#
_entry.id   AF-A0A5D4UIY6-F1
#
_cell.length_a   1.000
_cell.length_b   1.000
_cell.length_c   1.000
_cell.angle_alpha   90.00
_cell.angle_beta   90.00
_cell.angle_gamma   90.00
#
_symmetry.space_group_name_H-M   'P 1'
#
loop_
_entity.id
_entity.type
_entity.pdbx_description
1 polymer ?
#
loop_
_entity_poly.entity_id
_entity_poly.type
_entity_poly.pdbx_seq_one_letter_code
_entity_poly.pdbx_strand_id
1 'polypeptide(L)'
;MKKGLFGKLMTVLFLSTFFLYGFSHLGVFAYETFFVKSLNLSKHAAVASINLGGANKEEAMKILDEKVEEWKLNQNLLLDFNGESAKIDPSLFQFHLEESIEKLVDDESTSLIVTMDENAFDAFLSNQFHDYRGEDINLPSLIEYLLSLAGSLHKEENVKIYDYAASNESPQVIFEAVSNELEVTPTIKSFIDNYPSIPIAPNSQFSFSDFLETEGFVVESQADLSPVASLLYQITLHSNFSIIERNISKLLPNYVTLGFEAKFNPMNNQDFVITNPNSTGYELKLAIQENRIKAQLQGIPFPNSYNVRLSEKETFPPRVIKQFSPFVEKGSVDIQQEGKDGVLIRVYKQKLSSSGEILSEELINEDFYGPQHKIAVYPLQELQETPSGTFDNVPTGTNGEEATNEESDDGEKDETSSMDDEDNESSSIGKESEGTADQDSSSPSDDQVKPKKKERK
;
A
#
# COMPACT_ATOMS: atom_id res chain seq x y z
N MET A 1 -46.74 95.85 -25.24
CA MET A 1 -46.43 94.41 -25.03
C MET A 1 -45.02 94.28 -24.47
N LYS A 2 -44.89 93.88 -23.20
CA LYS A 2 -43.60 93.85 -22.49
C LYS A 2 -42.77 92.65 -22.97
N LYS A 3 -41.77 92.90 -23.82
CA LYS A 3 -40.80 91.92 -24.34
C LYS A 3 -40.15 91.04 -23.27
N GLY A 4 -40.11 91.50 -22.01
CA GLY A 4 -39.59 90.73 -20.87
C GLY A 4 -40.48 89.59 -20.37
N LEU A 5 -41.78 89.55 -20.68
CA LEU A 5 -42.66 88.45 -20.25
C LEU A 5 -42.50 87.21 -21.15
N PHE A 6 -42.35 87.42 -22.46
CA PHE A 6 -42.17 86.35 -23.44
C PHE A 6 -40.82 85.62 -23.27
N GLY A 7 -39.74 86.37 -22.99
CA GLY A 7 -38.42 85.79 -22.73
C GLY A 7 -38.43 84.87 -21.50
N LYS A 8 -39.07 85.30 -20.40
CA LYS A 8 -39.21 84.47 -19.19
C LYS A 8 -39.99 83.18 -19.46
N LEU A 9 -41.06 83.26 -20.25
CA LEU A 9 -41.88 82.09 -20.58
C LEU A 9 -41.11 81.08 -21.45
N MET A 10 -40.34 81.57 -22.44
CA MET A 10 -39.47 80.72 -23.26
C MET A 10 -38.33 80.09 -22.47
N THR A 11 -37.72 80.81 -21.53
CA THR A 11 -36.68 80.24 -20.66
C THR A 11 -37.25 79.13 -19.78
N VAL A 12 -38.44 79.32 -19.18
CA VAL A 12 -39.09 78.29 -18.37
C VAL A 12 -39.43 77.07 -19.22
N LEU A 13 -40.00 77.27 -20.42
CA LEU A 13 -40.36 76.17 -21.31
C LEU A 13 -39.12 75.38 -21.74
N PHE A 14 -38.04 76.06 -22.12
CA PHE A 14 -36.78 75.42 -22.48
C PHE A 14 -36.17 74.64 -21.30
N LEU A 15 -36.19 75.20 -20.08
CA LEU A 15 -35.71 74.50 -18.89
C LEU A 15 -36.55 73.26 -18.57
N SER A 16 -37.87 73.34 -18.70
CA SER A 16 -38.77 72.22 -18.47
C SER A 16 -38.62 71.13 -19.53
N THR A 17 -38.47 71.49 -20.81
CA THR A 17 -38.22 70.51 -21.88
C THR A 17 -36.85 69.85 -21.71
N PHE A 18 -35.81 70.62 -21.36
CA PHE A 18 -34.48 70.08 -21.07
C PHE A 18 -34.49 69.17 -19.83
N PHE A 19 -35.23 69.54 -18.79
CA PHE A 19 -35.41 68.71 -17.60
C PHE A 19 -36.13 67.41 -17.91
N LEU A 20 -37.23 67.44 -18.68
CA LEU A 20 -37.96 66.23 -19.08
C LEU A 20 -37.13 65.32 -19.99
N TYR A 21 -36.39 65.89 -20.94
CA TYR A 21 -35.48 65.13 -21.81
C TYR A 21 -34.33 64.49 -21.00
N GLY A 22 -33.74 65.28 -20.09
CA GLY A 22 -32.71 64.80 -19.17
C GLY A 22 -33.23 63.69 -18.26
N PHE A 23 -34.40 63.85 -17.64
CA PHE A 23 -34.98 62.83 -16.77
C PHE A 23 -35.42 61.58 -17.54
N SER A 24 -35.89 61.71 -18.78
CA SER A 24 -36.25 60.55 -19.61
C SER A 24 -35.04 59.74 -20.04
N HIS A 25 -33.92 60.38 -20.39
CA HIS A 25 -32.72 59.66 -20.83
C HIS A 25 -31.82 59.24 -19.66
N LEU A 26 -31.56 60.11 -18.68
CA LEU A 26 -30.79 59.76 -17.49
C LEU A 26 -31.59 58.86 -16.55
N GLY A 27 -32.91 58.95 -16.50
CA GLY A 27 -33.76 58.08 -15.69
C GLY A 27 -33.75 56.64 -16.19
N VAL A 28 -33.87 56.42 -17.50
CA VAL A 28 -33.75 55.08 -18.10
C VAL A 28 -32.33 54.54 -17.93
N PHE A 29 -31.30 55.35 -18.19
CA PHE A 29 -29.91 54.94 -17.97
C PHE A 29 -29.61 54.61 -16.50
N ALA A 30 -30.10 55.41 -15.55
CA ALA A 30 -29.95 55.14 -14.13
C ALA A 30 -30.74 53.88 -13.71
N TYR A 31 -31.94 53.68 -14.26
CA TYR A 31 -32.74 52.49 -13.99
C TYR A 31 -32.08 51.22 -14.53
N GLU A 32 -31.60 51.22 -15.78
CA GLU A 32 -30.91 50.06 -16.36
C GLU A 32 -29.55 49.80 -15.70
N THR A 33 -28.78 50.84 -15.40
CA THR A 33 -27.41 50.69 -14.90
C THR A 33 -27.35 50.41 -13.40
N PHE A 34 -28.24 50.99 -12.60
CA PHE A 34 -28.23 50.81 -11.14
C PHE A 34 -29.30 49.86 -10.62
N PHE A 35 -30.49 49.78 -11.23
CA PHE A 35 -31.60 48.97 -10.70
C PHE A 35 -31.65 47.57 -11.34
N VAL A 36 -31.50 47.47 -12.67
CA VAL A 36 -31.50 46.16 -13.36
C VAL A 36 -30.19 45.41 -13.13
N LYS A 37 -29.05 46.11 -13.14
CA LYS A 37 -27.74 45.51 -12.84
C LYS A 37 -27.59 45.06 -11.38
N SER A 38 -28.38 45.61 -10.45
CA SER A 38 -28.40 45.16 -9.05
C SER A 38 -29.35 43.99 -8.78
N LEU A 39 -30.20 43.62 -9.74
CA LEU A 39 -31.18 42.53 -9.60
C LEU A 39 -30.71 41.20 -10.21
N ASN A 40 -29.80 41.26 -11.21
CA ASN A 40 -29.32 40.10 -11.93
C ASN A 40 -27.87 39.79 -11.59
N LEU A 41 -27.55 38.50 -11.51
CA LEU A 41 -26.19 38.01 -11.30
C LEU A 41 -25.29 38.33 -12.50
N SER A 42 -23.97 38.39 -12.25
CA SER A 42 -22.98 38.64 -13.30
C SER A 42 -23.09 37.58 -14.40
N LYS A 43 -22.68 37.88 -15.64
CA LYS A 43 -22.77 36.92 -16.77
C LYS A 43 -21.89 35.68 -16.60
N HIS A 44 -20.93 35.73 -15.68
CA HIS A 44 -19.99 34.64 -15.40
C HIS A 44 -20.24 34.01 -14.03
N ALA A 45 -21.29 34.44 -13.32
CA ALA A 45 -21.65 33.94 -12.01
C ALA A 45 -21.89 32.43 -12.05
N ALA A 46 -21.07 31.68 -11.31
CA ALA A 46 -21.20 30.24 -11.18
C ALA A 46 -21.08 29.77 -9.72
N VAL A 47 -21.93 28.82 -9.32
CA VAL A 47 -21.86 28.21 -7.98
C VAL A 47 -21.76 26.71 -8.13
N ALA A 48 -20.76 26.07 -7.50
CA ALA A 48 -20.54 24.63 -7.58
C ALA A 48 -20.51 24.10 -9.04
N SER A 49 -19.85 24.85 -9.94
CA SER A 49 -19.81 24.60 -11.39
C SER A 49 -21.15 24.73 -12.14
N ILE A 50 -22.20 25.25 -11.50
CA ILE A 50 -23.48 25.55 -12.12
C ILE A 50 -23.47 27.01 -12.57
N ASN A 51 -23.72 27.24 -13.86
CA ASN A 51 -23.79 28.58 -14.43
C ASN A 51 -25.14 29.24 -14.06
N LEU A 52 -25.06 30.38 -13.36
CA LEU A 52 -26.19 31.21 -12.93
C LEU A 52 -26.20 32.57 -13.65
N GLY A 53 -25.42 32.69 -14.73
CA GLY A 53 -25.14 33.94 -15.40
C GLY A 53 -26.40 34.61 -15.94
N GLY A 54 -26.67 35.83 -15.46
CA GLY A 54 -27.83 36.63 -15.87
C GLY A 54 -29.16 36.22 -15.26
N ALA A 55 -29.20 35.21 -14.38
CA ALA A 55 -30.38 34.90 -13.59
C ALA A 55 -30.60 35.95 -12.50
N ASN A 56 -31.86 36.18 -12.11
CA ASN A 56 -32.18 36.92 -10.89
C ASN A 56 -32.07 36.00 -9.64
N LYS A 57 -32.10 36.56 -8.43
CA LYS A 57 -31.94 35.80 -7.17
C LYS A 57 -32.97 34.66 -7.04
N GLU A 58 -34.21 34.86 -7.47
CA GLU A 58 -35.29 33.86 -7.36
C GLU A 58 -35.11 32.71 -8.36
N GLU A 59 -34.70 33.02 -9.59
CA GLU A 59 -34.35 32.03 -10.61
C GLU A 59 -33.11 31.22 -10.21
N ALA A 60 -32.08 31.89 -9.70
CA ALA A 60 -30.87 31.26 -9.20
C ALA A 60 -31.16 30.32 -8.02
N MET A 61 -31.99 30.75 -7.07
CA MET A 61 -32.47 29.90 -5.97
C MET A 61 -33.14 28.63 -6.50
N LYS A 62 -34.05 28.75 -7.46
CA LYS A 62 -34.75 27.59 -8.03
C LYS A 62 -33.81 26.62 -8.73
N ILE A 63 -32.86 27.12 -9.52
CA ILE A 63 -31.86 26.29 -10.22
C ILE A 63 -30.99 25.54 -9.22
N LEU A 64 -30.52 26.23 -8.18
CA LEU A 64 -29.68 25.61 -7.15
C LEU A 64 -30.44 24.60 -6.31
N ASP A 65 -31.70 24.90 -5.95
CA ASP A 65 -32.56 23.98 -5.19
C ASP A 65 -32.80 22.68 -5.96
N GLU A 66 -33.16 22.77 -7.24
CA GLU A 66 -33.30 21.60 -8.12
C GLU A 66 -32.01 20.76 -8.19
N LYS A 67 -30.85 21.42 -8.22
CA LYS A 67 -29.53 20.75 -8.29
C LYS A 67 -29.11 20.12 -6.96
N VAL A 68 -29.42 20.75 -5.84
CA VAL A 68 -29.20 20.20 -4.50
C VAL A 68 -30.08 18.97 -4.29
N GLU A 69 -31.35 19.02 -4.69
CA GLU A 69 -32.24 17.85 -4.59
C GLU A 69 -31.80 16.71 -5.52
N GLU A 70 -31.35 17.02 -6.75
CA GLU A 70 -30.73 16.03 -7.63
C GLU A 70 -29.50 15.38 -6.97
N TRP A 71 -28.67 16.18 -6.31
CA TRP A 71 -27.47 15.68 -5.62
C TRP A 71 -27.83 14.80 -4.42
N LYS A 72 -28.75 15.22 -3.54
CA LYS A 72 -29.19 14.43 -2.38
C LYS A 72 -29.72 13.05 -2.78
N LEU A 73 -30.43 12.96 -3.92
CA LEU A 73 -30.97 11.70 -4.44
C LEU A 73 -29.89 10.78 -5.03
N ASN A 74 -28.89 11.34 -5.70
CA ASN A 74 -27.94 10.58 -6.52
C ASN A 74 -26.54 10.45 -5.93
N GLN A 75 -26.21 11.16 -4.84
CA GLN A 75 -24.90 11.07 -4.20
C GLN A 75 -24.63 9.63 -3.75
N ASN A 76 -23.36 9.24 -3.79
CA ASN A 76 -22.82 8.00 -3.28
C ASN A 76 -21.54 8.27 -2.48
N LEU A 77 -21.66 9.12 -1.47
CA LEU A 77 -20.62 9.36 -0.47
C LEU A 77 -20.67 8.21 0.54
N LEU A 78 -19.63 7.39 0.53
CA LEU A 78 -19.45 6.26 1.44
C LEU A 78 -18.44 6.63 2.51
N LEU A 79 -18.76 6.33 3.76
CA LEU A 79 -17.82 6.37 4.86
C LEU A 79 -17.32 4.98 5.13
N ASP A 80 -16.02 4.81 5.15
CA ASP A 80 -15.35 3.57 5.47
C ASP A 80 -14.73 3.65 6.86
N PHE A 81 -15.16 2.74 7.73
CA PHE A 81 -14.61 2.58 9.06
C PHE A 81 -14.56 1.09 9.41
N ASN A 82 -13.39 0.63 9.84
CA ASN A 82 -13.14 -0.77 10.25
C ASN A 82 -13.39 -1.83 9.16
N GLY A 83 -13.47 -1.44 7.89
CA GLY A 83 -13.83 -2.33 6.78
C GLY A 83 -15.32 -2.50 6.58
N GLU A 84 -16.14 -1.79 7.37
CA GLU A 84 -17.55 -1.56 7.09
C GLU A 84 -17.70 -0.24 6.32
N SER A 85 -18.66 -0.21 5.40
CA SER A 85 -18.96 0.98 4.61
C SER A 85 -20.41 1.38 4.85
N ALA A 86 -20.63 2.65 5.20
CA ALA A 86 -21.96 3.22 5.36
C ALA A 86 -22.14 4.42 4.45
N LYS A 87 -23.28 4.48 3.76
CA LYS A 87 -23.64 5.65 2.93
C LYS A 87 -24.10 6.80 3.82
N ILE A 88 -23.55 8.00 3.62
CA ILE A 88 -23.94 9.19 4.39
C ILE A 88 -25.40 9.53 4.13
N ASP A 89 -26.14 9.84 5.19
CA ASP A 89 -27.50 10.36 5.10
C ASP A 89 -27.47 11.80 4.54
N PRO A 90 -28.09 12.07 3.37
CA PRO A 90 -28.13 13.42 2.79
C PRO A 90 -28.78 14.47 3.68
N SER A 91 -29.65 14.07 4.63
CA SER A 91 -30.33 14.98 5.55
C SER A 91 -29.41 15.65 6.57
N LEU A 92 -28.19 15.13 6.74
CA LEU A 92 -27.16 15.71 7.59
C LEU A 92 -26.58 17.02 7.01
N PHE A 93 -26.72 17.24 5.70
CA PHE A 93 -26.24 18.45 5.02
C PHE A 93 -27.32 19.53 4.95
N GLN A 94 -27.00 20.71 5.47
CA GLN A 94 -27.86 21.90 5.41
C GLN A 94 -27.25 22.90 4.43
N PHE A 95 -27.92 23.12 3.30
CA PHE A 95 -27.48 24.03 2.25
C PHE A 95 -28.05 25.43 2.46
N HIS A 96 -27.18 26.44 2.51
CA HIS A 96 -27.53 27.85 2.68
C HIS A 96 -27.51 28.57 1.33
N LEU A 97 -28.53 28.29 0.51
CA LEU A 97 -28.59 28.78 -0.88
C LEU A 97 -28.63 30.31 -0.97
N GLU A 98 -29.38 30.97 -0.08
CA GLU A 98 -29.48 32.42 -0.06
C GLU A 98 -28.13 33.08 0.21
N GLU A 99 -27.42 32.63 1.24
CA GLU A 99 -26.07 33.10 1.58
C GLU A 99 -25.06 32.79 0.47
N SER A 100 -25.20 31.63 -0.19
CA SER A 100 -24.34 31.23 -1.31
C SER A 100 -24.49 32.18 -2.50
N ILE A 101 -25.72 32.59 -2.82
CA ILE A 101 -25.99 33.55 -3.90
C ILE A 101 -25.53 34.96 -3.51
N GLU A 102 -25.65 35.35 -2.24
CA GLU A 102 -25.15 36.65 -1.78
C GLU A 102 -23.63 36.75 -1.90
N LYS A 103 -22.90 35.67 -1.55
CA LYS A 103 -21.44 35.60 -1.72
C LYS A 103 -21.00 35.67 -3.19
N LEU A 104 -21.84 35.20 -4.11
CA LEU A 104 -21.61 35.26 -5.56
C LEU A 104 -21.72 36.69 -6.13
N VAL A 105 -22.32 37.63 -5.39
CA VAL A 105 -22.34 39.05 -5.78
C VAL A 105 -20.93 39.65 -5.68
N ASP A 106 -20.11 39.12 -4.77
CA ASP A 106 -18.74 39.60 -4.51
C ASP A 106 -17.66 38.83 -5.28
N ASP A 107 -17.93 37.58 -5.70
CA ASP A 107 -16.99 36.70 -6.40
C ASP A 107 -17.66 36.01 -7.60
N GLU A 108 -16.98 35.93 -8.74
CA GLU A 108 -17.54 35.39 -10.00
C GLU A 108 -17.77 33.87 -9.93
N SER A 109 -17.12 33.14 -9.00
CA SER A 109 -17.32 31.70 -8.83
C SER A 109 -17.10 31.23 -7.38
N THR A 110 -18.08 30.54 -6.78
CA THR A 110 -17.96 30.01 -5.40
C THR A 110 -18.49 28.58 -5.26
N SER A 111 -18.13 27.90 -4.16
CA SER A 111 -18.84 26.69 -3.70
C SER A 111 -20.11 27.07 -2.94
N LEU A 112 -21.07 26.15 -2.84
CA LEU A 112 -22.23 26.30 -1.95
C LEU A 112 -21.77 26.35 -0.49
N ILE A 113 -22.43 27.18 0.30
CA ILE A 113 -22.27 27.22 1.75
C ILE A 113 -23.13 26.09 2.32
N VAL A 114 -22.47 25.15 3.01
CA VAL A 114 -23.10 23.97 3.60
C VAL A 114 -22.65 23.87 5.05
N THR A 115 -23.57 23.48 5.93
CA THR A 115 -23.27 23.16 7.33
C THR A 115 -23.78 21.76 7.68
N MET A 116 -23.22 21.19 8.73
CA MET A 116 -23.60 19.90 9.28
C MET A 116 -23.61 20.02 10.80
N ASP A 117 -24.62 19.44 11.44
CA ASP A 117 -24.66 19.37 12.90
C ASP A 117 -23.71 18.26 13.39
N GLU A 118 -22.69 18.65 14.15
CA GLU A 118 -21.64 17.74 14.61
C GLU A 118 -22.18 16.62 15.50
N ASN A 119 -23.14 16.91 16.38
CA ASN A 119 -23.72 15.90 17.27
C ASN A 119 -24.59 14.89 16.52
N ALA A 120 -25.34 15.36 15.51
CA ALA A 120 -26.15 14.49 14.65
C ALA A 120 -25.25 13.59 13.79
N PHE A 121 -24.12 14.12 13.30
CA PHE A 121 -23.15 13.33 12.55
C PHE A 121 -22.45 12.29 13.44
N ASP A 122 -22.01 12.67 14.64
CA ASP A 122 -21.44 11.75 15.63
C ASP A 122 -22.41 10.61 16.01
N ALA A 123 -23.69 10.95 16.21
CA ALA A 123 -24.74 9.97 16.46
C ALA A 123 -24.99 9.05 15.26
N PHE A 124 -24.92 9.59 14.03
CA PHE A 124 -25.00 8.80 12.81
C PHE A 124 -23.84 7.79 12.74
N LEU A 125 -22.59 8.23 12.96
CA LEU A 125 -21.43 7.34 12.97
C LEU A 125 -21.55 6.24 14.03
N SER A 126 -21.95 6.61 15.25
CA SER A 126 -22.16 5.66 16.36
C SER A 126 -23.24 4.62 16.06
N ASN A 127 -24.25 4.98 15.26
CA ASN A 127 -25.30 4.05 14.86
C ASN A 127 -24.91 3.16 13.67
N GLN A 128 -24.08 3.67 12.75
CA GLN A 128 -23.62 2.90 11.59
C GLN A 128 -22.47 1.95 11.95
N PHE A 129 -21.59 2.34 12.87
CA PHE A 129 -20.36 1.63 13.17
C PHE A 129 -20.26 1.32 14.68
N HIS A 130 -20.38 0.03 15.04
CA HIS A 130 -20.42 -0.39 16.45
C HIS A 130 -19.12 -0.07 17.23
N ASP A 131 -17.99 -0.10 16.53
CA ASP A 131 -16.66 0.14 17.10
C ASP A 131 -16.28 1.63 17.11
N TYR A 132 -17.13 2.52 16.57
CA TYR A 132 -16.82 3.94 16.52
C TYR A 132 -16.85 4.57 17.92
N ARG A 133 -15.86 5.43 18.19
CA ARG A 133 -15.79 6.27 19.38
C ARG A 133 -15.42 7.68 18.92
N GLY A 134 -16.27 8.67 19.22
CA GLY A 134 -16.04 10.05 18.78
C GLY A 134 -14.75 10.68 19.31
N GLU A 135 -14.21 10.18 20.42
CA GLU A 135 -12.93 10.63 20.97
C GLU A 135 -11.71 10.21 20.13
N ASP A 136 -11.84 9.13 19.35
CA ASP A 136 -10.75 8.59 18.53
C ASP A 136 -10.60 9.37 17.21
N ILE A 137 -11.58 10.19 16.84
CA ILE A 137 -11.68 10.84 15.54
C ILE A 137 -11.76 12.37 15.70
N ASN A 138 -10.96 13.10 14.94
CA ASN A 138 -11.08 14.54 14.74
C ASN A 138 -12.29 14.83 13.82
N LEU A 139 -13.47 14.82 14.42
CA LEU A 139 -14.74 15.09 13.76
C LEU A 139 -14.78 16.43 13.02
N PRO A 140 -14.28 17.54 13.59
CA PRO A 140 -14.24 18.82 12.88
C PRO A 140 -13.56 18.75 11.52
N SER A 141 -12.40 18.08 11.41
CA SER A 141 -11.68 17.95 10.15
C SER A 141 -12.39 17.03 9.14
N LEU A 142 -13.01 15.94 9.61
CA LEU A 142 -13.82 15.07 8.76
C LEU A 142 -15.04 15.82 8.21
N ILE A 143 -15.75 16.56 9.06
CA ILE A 143 -16.90 17.38 8.67
C ILE A 143 -16.47 18.43 7.64
N GLU A 144 -15.36 19.14 7.86
CA GLU A 144 -14.87 20.14 6.91
C GLU A 144 -14.63 19.55 5.51
N TYR A 145 -14.04 18.35 5.43
CA TYR A 145 -13.87 17.65 4.15
C TYR A 145 -15.21 17.30 3.50
N LEU A 146 -16.15 16.72 4.26
CA LEU A 146 -17.48 16.38 3.75
C LEU A 146 -18.26 17.61 3.27
N LEU A 147 -18.15 18.74 3.97
CA LEU A 147 -18.76 20.01 3.57
C LEU A 147 -18.14 20.54 2.26
N SER A 148 -16.85 20.31 2.02
CA SER A 148 -16.22 20.70 0.74
C SER A 148 -16.74 19.88 -0.46
N LEU A 149 -16.99 18.59 -0.25
CA LEU A 149 -17.59 17.70 -1.26
C LEU A 149 -19.03 18.11 -1.55
N ALA A 150 -19.85 18.31 -0.51
CA ALA A 150 -21.23 18.76 -0.66
C ALA A 150 -21.30 20.17 -1.28
N GLY A 151 -20.42 21.08 -0.88
CA GLY A 151 -20.34 22.44 -1.39
C GLY A 151 -20.02 22.53 -2.88
N SER A 152 -19.33 21.52 -3.42
CA SER A 152 -19.03 21.38 -4.86
C SER A 152 -20.00 20.45 -5.60
N LEU A 153 -21.02 19.92 -4.90
CA LEU A 153 -21.96 18.90 -5.41
C LEU A 153 -21.25 17.65 -5.97
N HIS A 154 -20.15 17.25 -5.33
CA HIS A 154 -19.39 16.07 -5.69
C HIS A 154 -20.22 14.79 -5.46
N LYS A 155 -20.33 13.91 -6.46
CA LYS A 155 -21.32 12.82 -6.46
C LYS A 155 -20.84 11.52 -5.82
N GLU A 156 -19.56 11.16 -5.93
CA GLU A 156 -19.07 9.84 -5.53
C GLU A 156 -17.70 9.94 -4.86
N GLU A 157 -17.62 9.56 -3.60
CA GLU A 157 -16.36 9.55 -2.85
C GLU A 157 -16.41 8.43 -1.82
N ASN A 158 -15.26 7.81 -1.57
CA ASN A 158 -15.09 6.89 -0.44
C ASN A 158 -14.15 7.55 0.58
N VAL A 159 -14.72 7.92 1.72
CA VAL A 159 -14.00 8.64 2.78
C VAL A 159 -13.65 7.68 3.89
N LYS A 160 -12.35 7.47 4.11
CA LYS A 160 -11.85 6.65 5.22
C LYS A 160 -11.86 7.48 6.49
N ILE A 161 -12.71 7.12 7.44
CA ILE A 161 -12.85 7.86 8.71
C ILE A 161 -11.52 7.90 9.49
N TYR A 162 -10.71 6.84 9.41
CA TYR A 162 -9.41 6.75 10.08
C TYR A 162 -8.36 7.77 9.62
N ASP A 163 -8.53 8.36 8.43
CA ASP A 163 -7.64 9.42 7.94
C ASP A 163 -7.75 10.68 8.82
N TYR A 164 -8.80 10.76 9.64
CA TYR A 164 -9.11 11.83 10.57
C TYR A 164 -8.93 11.42 12.03
N ALA A 165 -8.12 10.40 12.36
CA ALA A 165 -7.88 10.03 13.74
C ALA A 165 -7.38 11.22 14.59
N ALA A 166 -7.88 11.34 15.82
CA ALA A 166 -7.55 12.44 16.71
C ALA A 166 -6.05 12.40 17.06
N SER A 167 -5.29 13.45 16.70
CA SER A 167 -3.84 13.56 16.93
C SER A 167 -3.43 13.66 18.41
N ASN A 168 -4.38 13.53 19.34
CA ASN A 168 -4.18 13.74 20.78
C ASN A 168 -3.72 12.49 21.53
N GLU A 169 -3.69 11.32 20.89
CA GLU A 169 -3.16 10.12 21.50
C GLU A 169 -1.64 10.06 21.34
N SER A 170 -0.93 9.96 22.47
CA SER A 170 0.45 9.49 22.45
C SER A 170 0.48 8.09 21.82
N PRO A 171 1.50 7.75 21.01
CA PRO A 171 1.56 6.44 20.34
C PRO A 171 1.34 5.30 21.34
N GLN A 172 0.26 4.54 21.19
CA GLN A 172 -0.02 3.39 22.04
C GLN A 172 0.84 2.21 21.59
N VAL A 173 1.28 1.37 22.54
CA VAL A 173 1.94 0.10 22.20
C VAL A 173 0.86 -0.89 21.76
N ILE A 174 0.85 -1.20 20.47
CA ILE A 174 -0.13 -2.10 19.84
C ILE A 174 0.23 -3.55 20.07
N PHE A 175 1.52 -3.87 19.90
CA PHE A 175 2.03 -5.22 20.07
C PHE A 175 3.49 -5.20 20.50
N GLU A 176 3.89 -6.24 21.24
CA GLU A 176 5.24 -6.44 21.74
C GLU A 176 5.74 -7.85 21.41
N ALA A 177 6.92 -7.92 20.83
CA ALA A 177 7.62 -9.14 20.49
C ALA A 177 8.97 -9.21 21.21
N VAL A 178 9.37 -10.40 21.63
CA VAL A 178 10.66 -10.62 22.31
C VAL A 178 11.33 -11.84 21.70
N SER A 179 12.61 -11.72 21.37
CA SER A 179 13.39 -12.82 20.79
C SER A 179 13.66 -13.93 21.81
N ASN A 180 14.08 -15.10 21.31
CA ASN A 180 14.77 -16.06 22.18
C ASN A 180 16.11 -15.49 22.62
N GLU A 181 16.77 -16.17 23.54
CA GLU A 181 18.13 -15.81 23.94
C GLU A 181 19.09 -15.93 22.76
N LEU A 182 19.93 -14.90 22.60
CA LEU A 182 20.95 -14.84 21.57
C LEU A 182 22.22 -14.16 22.09
N GLU A 183 23.31 -14.38 21.37
CA GLU A 183 24.51 -13.57 21.52
C GLU A 183 24.27 -12.21 20.84
N VAL A 184 24.29 -11.12 21.63
CA VAL A 184 24.17 -9.77 21.10
C VAL A 184 25.50 -9.37 20.47
N THR A 185 25.59 -9.48 19.15
CA THR A 185 26.80 -9.10 18.40
C THR A 185 27.02 -7.58 18.42
N PRO A 186 28.24 -7.09 18.17
CA PRO A 186 28.50 -5.65 18.01
C PRO A 186 27.63 -5.00 16.94
N THR A 187 27.31 -5.74 15.86
CA THR A 187 26.40 -5.30 14.79
C THR A 187 24.99 -5.04 15.32
N ILE A 188 24.40 -6.00 16.04
CA ILE A 188 23.06 -5.87 16.63
C ILE A 188 23.02 -4.71 17.60
N LYS A 189 24.02 -4.62 18.50
CA LYS A 189 24.10 -3.56 19.50
C LYS A 189 24.21 -2.19 18.84
N SER A 190 25.12 -2.04 17.87
CA SER A 190 25.29 -0.79 17.12
C SER A 190 24.01 -0.39 16.41
N PHE A 191 23.33 -1.35 15.77
CA PHE A 191 22.07 -1.07 15.07
C PHE A 191 21.00 -0.55 16.03
N ILE A 192 20.74 -1.23 17.14
CA ILE A 192 19.68 -0.83 18.08
C ILE A 192 20.04 0.47 18.82
N ASP A 193 21.32 0.71 19.13
CA ASP A 193 21.76 1.96 19.78
C ASP A 193 21.58 3.17 18.85
N ASN A 194 21.82 3.02 17.54
CA ASN A 194 21.67 4.11 16.56
C ASN A 194 20.21 4.27 16.09
N TYR A 195 19.46 3.18 15.99
CA TYR A 195 18.07 3.16 15.52
C TYR A 195 17.14 2.50 16.54
N PRO A 196 16.97 3.09 17.74
CA PRO A 196 16.05 2.57 18.75
C PRO A 196 14.58 2.73 18.34
N SER A 197 14.32 3.48 17.26
CA SER A 197 12.99 3.73 16.70
C SER A 197 13.10 3.76 15.17
N ILE A 198 12.27 2.98 14.49
CA ILE A 198 12.22 2.92 13.02
C ILE A 198 10.82 3.36 12.57
N PRO A 199 10.70 4.44 11.78
CA PRO A 199 9.41 4.88 11.26
C PRO A 199 8.94 3.99 10.10
N ILE A 200 7.65 3.65 10.09
CA ILE A 200 6.96 2.97 9.00
C ILE A 200 5.91 3.96 8.49
N ALA A 201 6.16 4.53 7.31
CA ALA A 201 5.32 5.57 6.74
C ALA A 201 3.91 5.07 6.36
N PRO A 202 2.90 5.96 6.29
CA PRO A 202 1.55 5.62 5.85
C PRO A 202 1.51 5.26 4.37
N ASN A 203 0.62 4.34 4.00
CA ASN A 203 0.37 3.90 2.62
C ASN A 203 1.65 3.60 1.82
N SER A 204 2.67 3.04 2.48
CA SER A 204 3.99 2.86 1.90
C SER A 204 4.53 1.46 2.14
N GLN A 205 5.49 1.08 1.30
CA GLN A 205 6.33 -0.08 1.49
C GLN A 205 7.52 0.28 2.39
N PHE A 206 7.91 -0.64 3.27
CA PHE A 206 9.12 -0.58 4.06
C PHE A 206 10.01 -1.77 3.67
N SER A 207 11.22 -1.48 3.19
CA SER A 207 12.28 -2.46 2.98
C SER A 207 13.33 -2.28 4.06
N PHE A 208 13.73 -3.37 4.71
CA PHE A 208 14.75 -3.30 5.74
C PHE A 208 16.12 -2.94 5.15
N SER A 209 16.45 -3.47 3.97
CA SER A 209 17.67 -3.12 3.24
C SER A 209 17.70 -1.64 2.83
N ASP A 210 16.63 -1.12 2.22
CA ASP A 210 16.53 0.27 1.80
C ASP A 210 16.63 1.23 2.99
N PHE A 211 16.08 0.85 4.15
CA PHE A 211 16.22 1.60 5.40
C PHE A 211 17.70 1.71 5.81
N LEU A 212 18.45 0.59 5.81
CA LEU A 212 19.88 0.62 6.14
C LEU A 212 20.70 1.47 5.17
N GLU A 213 20.38 1.40 3.88
CA GLU A 213 21.06 2.19 2.85
C GLU A 213 20.79 3.68 3.00
N THR A 214 19.51 4.05 3.22
CA THR A 214 19.08 5.44 3.40
C THR A 214 19.71 6.06 4.64
N GLU A 215 19.76 5.32 5.74
CA GLU A 215 20.36 5.77 7.00
C GLU A 215 21.90 5.64 7.03
N GLY A 216 22.51 5.11 5.98
CA GLY A 216 23.96 4.95 5.86
C GLY A 216 24.57 3.96 6.85
N PHE A 217 23.82 2.93 7.26
CA PHE A 217 24.29 1.93 8.22
C PHE A 217 25.20 0.89 7.56
N VAL A 218 26.52 1.03 7.77
CA VAL A 218 27.54 0.15 7.17
C VAL A 218 28.24 -0.68 8.24
N VAL A 219 28.22 -2.00 8.07
CA VAL A 219 28.87 -2.99 8.94
C VAL A 219 29.42 -4.15 8.10
N GLU A 220 30.37 -4.92 8.63
CA GLU A 220 30.99 -6.04 7.91
C GLU A 220 30.00 -7.17 7.61
N SER A 221 29.08 -7.47 8.53
CA SER A 221 28.07 -8.53 8.38
C SER A 221 26.68 -8.01 8.72
N GLN A 222 25.98 -7.44 7.72
CA GLN A 222 24.57 -7.08 7.88
C GLN A 222 23.67 -8.30 8.10
N ALA A 223 24.13 -9.51 7.76
CA ALA A 223 23.40 -10.75 8.00
C ALA A 223 23.11 -11.03 9.49
N ASP A 224 23.92 -10.44 10.38
CA ASP A 224 23.74 -10.49 11.84
C ASP A 224 22.44 -9.82 12.30
N LEU A 225 21.78 -9.04 11.45
CA LEU A 225 20.49 -8.39 11.75
C LEU A 225 19.27 -9.28 11.49
N SER A 226 19.45 -10.55 11.12
CA SER A 226 18.33 -11.51 10.98
C SER A 226 17.44 -11.65 12.24
N PRO A 227 17.95 -11.56 13.48
CA PRO A 227 17.09 -11.53 14.68
C PRO A 227 16.16 -10.31 14.70
N VAL A 228 16.62 -9.16 14.22
CA VAL A 228 15.80 -7.94 14.11
C VAL A 228 14.73 -8.15 13.04
N ALA A 229 15.10 -8.64 11.85
CA ALA A 229 14.14 -8.95 10.79
C ALA A 229 13.07 -9.96 11.25
N SER A 230 13.46 -10.98 12.03
CA SER A 230 12.53 -11.95 12.61
C SER A 230 11.52 -11.31 13.57
N LEU A 231 11.95 -10.33 14.37
CA LEU A 231 11.04 -9.54 15.20
C LEU A 231 10.13 -8.64 14.38
N LEU A 232 10.63 -7.99 13.33
CA LEU A 232 9.78 -7.24 12.39
C LEU A 232 8.71 -8.14 11.78
N TYR A 233 9.07 -9.35 11.37
CA TYR A 233 8.11 -10.34 10.89
C TYR A 233 7.08 -10.72 11.95
N GLN A 234 7.50 -10.97 13.19
CA GLN A 234 6.56 -11.27 14.27
C GLN A 234 5.60 -10.10 14.54
N ILE A 235 6.09 -8.86 14.59
CA ILE A 235 5.26 -7.66 14.69
C ILE A 235 4.26 -7.60 13.52
N THR A 236 4.72 -7.87 12.30
CA THR A 236 3.90 -7.84 11.07
C THR A 236 2.81 -8.90 11.07
N LEU A 237 3.07 -10.07 11.66
CA LEU A 237 2.06 -11.11 11.82
C LEU A 237 0.92 -10.70 12.79
N HIS A 238 1.21 -9.81 13.74
CA HIS A 238 0.25 -9.26 14.70
C HIS A 238 -0.29 -7.88 14.30
N SER A 239 -0.16 -7.50 13.03
CA SER A 239 -0.73 -6.29 12.46
C SER A 239 -1.49 -6.57 11.16
N ASN A 240 -2.16 -5.54 10.65
CA ASN A 240 -2.79 -5.57 9.33
C ASN A 240 -1.81 -5.34 8.17
N PHE A 241 -0.51 -5.27 8.44
CA PHE A 241 0.51 -5.10 7.41
C PHE A 241 0.62 -6.36 6.53
N SER A 242 0.94 -6.13 5.25
CA SER A 242 1.18 -7.18 4.28
C SER A 242 2.67 -7.50 4.18
N ILE A 243 3.01 -8.77 4.05
CA ILE A 243 4.40 -9.22 3.84
C ILE A 243 4.63 -9.33 2.34
N ILE A 244 5.61 -8.62 1.82
CA ILE A 244 5.98 -8.62 0.40
C ILE A 244 7.16 -9.56 0.16
N GLU A 245 8.16 -9.51 1.04
CA GLU A 245 9.33 -10.39 0.97
C GLU A 245 9.68 -10.92 2.35
N ARG A 246 9.95 -12.22 2.41
CA ARG A 246 10.50 -12.90 3.57
C ARG A 246 11.33 -14.10 3.10
N ASN A 247 12.48 -14.28 3.74
CA ASN A 247 13.36 -15.42 3.52
C ASN A 247 13.53 -16.24 4.80
N ILE A 248 13.92 -17.52 4.69
CA ILE A 248 14.28 -18.38 5.84
C ILE A 248 15.64 -19.05 5.62
N SER A 249 16.23 -19.56 6.70
CA SER A 249 17.50 -20.29 6.66
C SER A 249 17.29 -21.77 6.33
N LYS A 250 18.39 -22.46 6.00
CA LYS A 250 18.38 -23.92 5.80
C LYS A 250 18.12 -24.69 7.10
N LEU A 251 18.52 -24.10 8.23
CA LEU A 251 18.37 -24.63 9.57
C LEU A 251 17.72 -23.55 10.43
N LEU A 252 16.77 -23.93 11.28
CA LEU A 252 16.12 -23.01 12.21
C LEU A 252 17.17 -22.40 13.15
N PRO A 253 17.35 -21.08 13.17
CA PRO A 253 18.27 -20.42 14.09
C PRO A 253 17.76 -20.47 15.53
N ASN A 254 18.67 -20.54 16.51
CA ASN A 254 18.30 -20.64 17.93
C ASN A 254 17.64 -19.37 18.50
N TYR A 255 17.89 -18.21 17.87
CA TYR A 255 17.37 -16.91 18.32
C TYR A 255 15.88 -16.72 18.03
N VAL A 256 15.25 -17.64 17.29
CA VAL A 256 13.86 -17.52 16.85
C VAL A 256 13.06 -18.81 17.05
N THR A 257 11.79 -18.64 17.35
CA THR A 257 10.85 -19.75 17.49
C THR A 257 10.39 -20.25 16.11
N LEU A 258 10.16 -21.55 15.99
CA LEU A 258 9.66 -22.17 14.76
C LEU A 258 8.40 -21.45 14.25
N GLY A 259 8.42 -21.01 12.99
CA GLY A 259 7.35 -20.24 12.36
C GLY A 259 7.54 -18.71 12.41
N PHE A 260 8.57 -18.20 13.08
CA PHE A 260 8.81 -16.76 13.24
C PHE A 260 10.15 -16.28 12.65
N GLU A 261 10.89 -17.12 11.92
CA GLU A 261 12.16 -16.69 11.31
C GLU A 261 11.89 -15.65 10.21
N ALA A 262 12.71 -14.61 10.13
CA ALA A 262 12.94 -13.93 8.87
C ALA A 262 14.44 -13.74 8.71
N LYS A 263 15.00 -14.33 7.66
CA LYS A 263 16.41 -14.25 7.32
C LYS A 263 16.67 -12.96 6.55
N PHE A 264 17.67 -12.22 6.99
CA PHE A 264 18.12 -11.00 6.36
C PHE A 264 19.57 -11.14 5.93
N ASN A 265 19.85 -10.93 4.64
CA ASN A 265 21.18 -10.95 4.05
C ASN A 265 21.16 -10.21 2.70
N PRO A 266 21.33 -8.88 2.69
CA PRO A 266 21.27 -8.08 1.46
C PRO A 266 22.35 -8.47 0.43
N MET A 267 23.50 -8.97 0.88
CA MET A 267 24.55 -9.50 -0.02
C MET A 267 24.09 -10.70 -0.87
N ASN A 268 23.07 -11.42 -0.41
CA ASN A 268 22.45 -12.54 -1.12
C ASN A 268 21.03 -12.19 -1.64
N ASN A 269 20.69 -10.90 -1.73
CA ASN A 269 19.35 -10.41 -2.07
C ASN A 269 18.25 -11.03 -1.19
N GLN A 270 18.50 -11.13 0.12
CA GLN A 270 17.51 -11.61 1.08
C GLN A 270 17.10 -10.45 1.96
N ASP A 271 15.98 -9.82 1.64
CA ASP A 271 15.44 -8.70 2.39
C ASP A 271 14.24 -9.13 3.25
N PHE A 272 13.77 -8.20 4.08
CA PHE A 272 12.46 -8.27 4.70
C PHE A 272 11.66 -7.02 4.31
N VAL A 273 10.55 -7.23 3.62
CA VAL A 273 9.77 -6.16 3.00
C VAL A 273 8.30 -6.29 3.38
N ILE A 274 7.70 -5.19 3.83
CA ILE A 274 6.31 -5.10 4.23
C ILE A 274 5.63 -3.88 3.62
N THR A 275 4.30 -3.88 3.60
CA THR A 275 3.48 -2.72 3.24
C THR A 275 2.59 -2.35 4.41
N ASN A 276 2.61 -1.06 4.77
CA ASN A 276 1.64 -0.45 5.66
C ASN A 276 0.45 0.06 4.82
N PRO A 277 -0.73 -0.59 4.87
CA PRO A 277 -1.89 -0.18 4.08
C PRO A 277 -2.69 0.95 4.74
N ASN A 278 -2.27 1.43 5.92
CA ASN A 278 -2.99 2.44 6.68
C ASN A 278 -2.55 3.85 6.25
N SER A 279 -3.46 4.80 6.35
CA SER A 279 -3.20 6.23 6.19
C SER A 279 -2.38 6.85 7.31
N THR A 280 -2.13 6.10 8.38
CA THR A 280 -1.35 6.51 9.53
C THR A 280 0.01 5.80 9.54
N GLY A 281 1.04 6.52 10.00
CA GLY A 281 2.37 5.95 10.21
C GLY A 281 2.46 5.22 11.55
N TYR A 282 3.43 4.32 11.65
CA TYR A 282 3.74 3.56 12.86
C TYR A 282 5.22 3.67 13.20
N GLU A 283 5.57 3.47 14.47
CA GLU A 283 6.96 3.41 14.92
C GLU A 283 7.27 2.02 15.50
N LEU A 284 8.37 1.42 15.04
CA LEU A 284 8.92 0.23 15.64
C LEU A 284 10.01 0.62 16.64
N LYS A 285 9.75 0.44 17.93
CA LYS A 285 10.75 0.63 18.99
C LYS A 285 11.53 -0.65 19.21
N LEU A 286 12.85 -0.53 19.31
CA LEU A 286 13.77 -1.63 19.56
C LEU A 286 14.55 -1.39 20.85
N ALA A 287 14.73 -2.44 21.65
CA ALA A 287 15.54 -2.38 22.85
C ALA A 287 16.24 -3.72 23.10
N ILE A 288 17.45 -3.66 23.65
CA ILE A 288 18.14 -4.85 24.16
C ILE A 288 17.83 -4.99 25.65
N GLN A 289 17.38 -6.17 26.06
CA GLN A 289 17.16 -6.55 27.45
C GLN A 289 17.96 -7.81 27.73
N GLU A 290 19.10 -7.66 28.42
CA GLU A 290 20.07 -8.73 28.65
C GLU A 290 20.52 -9.38 27.33
N ASN A 291 20.20 -10.65 27.11
CA ASN A 291 20.53 -11.42 25.90
C ASN A 291 19.33 -11.59 24.96
N ARG A 292 18.37 -10.66 25.01
CA ARG A 292 17.16 -10.67 24.17
C ARG A 292 16.94 -9.30 23.53
N ILE A 293 16.32 -9.31 22.37
CA ILE A 293 15.84 -8.10 21.70
C ILE A 293 14.33 -8.02 21.90
N LYS A 294 13.86 -6.84 22.29
CA LYS A 294 12.45 -6.49 22.42
C LYS A 294 12.09 -5.51 21.31
N ALA A 295 10.98 -5.78 20.64
CA ALA A 295 10.38 -4.93 19.62
C ALA A 295 8.96 -4.54 20.04
N GLN A 296 8.60 -3.27 19.86
CA GLN A 296 7.25 -2.76 20.11
C GLN A 296 6.75 -1.99 18.90
N LEU A 297 5.56 -2.32 18.42
CA LEU A 297 4.87 -1.51 17.42
C LEU A 297 4.04 -0.45 18.14
N GLN A 298 4.29 0.81 17.82
CA GLN A 298 3.58 1.95 18.38
C GLN A 298 2.84 2.71 17.28
N GLY A 299 1.62 3.15 17.58
CA GLY A 299 0.80 3.92 16.66
C GLY A 299 -0.66 3.90 17.06
N ILE A 300 -1.54 4.20 16.11
CA ILE A 300 -2.99 4.14 16.31
C ILE A 300 -3.43 2.68 16.30
N PRO A 301 -4.17 2.21 17.33
CA PRO A 301 -4.68 0.85 17.39
C PRO A 301 -5.45 0.44 16.13
N PHE A 302 -5.28 -0.83 15.72
CA PHE A 302 -6.00 -1.36 14.57
C PHE A 302 -7.48 -1.58 14.91
N PRO A 303 -8.39 -1.46 13.91
CA PRO A 303 -9.81 -1.79 14.08
C PRO A 303 -10.06 -3.22 14.54
N ASN A 304 -9.17 -4.13 14.14
CA ASN A 304 -9.27 -5.56 14.41
C ASN A 304 -7.99 -6.01 15.10
N SER A 305 -8.10 -6.99 15.98
CA SER A 305 -6.92 -7.63 16.56
C SER A 305 -6.43 -8.76 15.66
N TYR A 306 -5.12 -9.03 15.71
CA TYR A 306 -4.49 -10.06 14.88
C TYR A 306 -3.77 -11.08 15.76
N ASN A 307 -4.10 -12.34 15.55
CA ASN A 307 -3.49 -13.46 16.26
C ASN A 307 -2.78 -14.39 15.27
N VAL A 308 -1.78 -15.11 15.76
CA VAL A 308 -1.03 -16.09 14.99
C VAL A 308 -1.35 -17.48 15.51
N ARG A 309 -1.89 -18.32 14.61
CA ARG A 309 -2.10 -19.74 14.88
C ARG A 309 -1.04 -20.54 14.13
N LEU A 310 -0.30 -21.38 14.85
CA LEU A 310 0.62 -22.34 14.24
C LEU A 310 -0.10 -23.68 14.02
N SER A 311 0.27 -24.41 12.97
CA SER A 311 -0.15 -25.81 12.82
C SER A 311 0.53 -26.72 13.85
N GLU A 312 0.13 -27.97 13.88
CA GLU A 312 0.97 -28.99 14.49
C GLU A 312 2.32 -29.08 13.75
N LYS A 313 3.39 -29.32 14.51
CA LYS A 313 4.73 -29.48 13.98
C LYS A 313 4.86 -30.86 13.34
N GLU A 314 5.14 -30.89 12.04
CA GLU A 314 5.50 -32.12 11.33
C GLU A 314 7.02 -32.35 11.41
N THR A 315 7.45 -33.61 11.56
CA THR A 315 8.87 -33.98 11.67
C THR A 315 9.29 -34.98 10.60
N PHE A 316 10.52 -34.84 10.12
CA PHE A 316 11.10 -35.65 9.06
C PHE A 316 12.41 -36.27 9.55
N PRO A 317 12.50 -37.60 9.74
CA PRO A 317 13.70 -38.20 10.31
C PRO A 317 14.91 -38.12 9.36
N PRO A 318 16.13 -37.97 9.89
CA PRO A 318 17.34 -37.94 9.08
C PRO A 318 17.70 -39.33 8.55
N ARG A 319 18.31 -39.36 7.36
CA ARG A 319 18.93 -40.57 6.81
C ARG A 319 20.36 -40.73 7.34
N VAL A 320 20.89 -41.96 7.26
CA VAL A 320 22.30 -42.24 7.55
C VAL A 320 23.08 -42.33 6.24
N ILE A 321 24.02 -41.41 6.05
CA ILE A 321 25.01 -41.44 4.98
C ILE A 321 26.19 -42.30 5.47
N LYS A 322 26.41 -43.43 4.82
CA LYS A 322 27.56 -44.29 5.08
C LYS A 322 28.72 -43.86 4.18
N GLN A 323 29.84 -43.48 4.79
CA GLN A 323 31.09 -43.24 4.09
C GLN A 323 32.10 -44.32 4.50
N PHE A 324 33.09 -44.60 3.66
CA PHE A 324 34.11 -45.61 3.95
C PHE A 324 35.48 -44.96 3.89
N SER A 325 36.33 -45.26 4.87
CA SER A 325 37.68 -44.69 5.00
C SER A 325 38.68 -45.75 5.47
N PRO A 326 39.91 -45.79 4.92
CA PRO A 326 40.95 -46.69 5.40
C PRO A 326 41.53 -46.22 6.74
N PHE A 327 41.21 -45.00 7.17
CA PHE A 327 41.68 -44.40 8.43
C PHE A 327 40.79 -44.72 9.63
N VAL A 328 39.67 -45.42 9.43
CA VAL A 328 38.81 -45.91 10.51
C VAL A 328 39.19 -47.34 10.83
N GLU A 329 39.42 -47.64 12.11
CA GLU A 329 39.82 -48.97 12.57
C GLU A 329 38.71 -50.01 12.33
N LYS A 330 39.11 -51.26 12.06
CA LYS A 330 38.15 -52.36 11.89
C LYS A 330 37.38 -52.57 13.21
N GLY A 331 36.05 -52.51 13.13
CA GLY A 331 35.15 -52.68 14.28
C GLY A 331 34.71 -51.38 14.95
N SER A 332 35.24 -50.22 14.55
CA SER A 332 34.73 -48.92 14.98
C SER A 332 33.89 -48.25 13.88
N VAL A 333 33.02 -47.33 14.29
CA VAL A 333 32.27 -46.43 13.40
C VAL A 333 32.50 -45.03 13.90
N ASP A 334 33.02 -44.17 13.04
CA ASP A 334 33.28 -42.77 13.37
C ASP A 334 32.08 -41.91 12.96
N ILE A 335 31.42 -41.28 13.93
CA ILE A 335 30.28 -40.40 13.67
C ILE A 335 30.76 -38.97 13.48
N GLN A 336 30.88 -38.58 12.21
CA GLN A 336 31.33 -37.23 11.83
C GLN A 336 30.24 -36.18 12.01
N GLN A 337 28.97 -36.58 11.87
CA GLN A 337 27.83 -35.67 12.04
C GLN A 337 26.65 -36.44 12.60
N GLU A 338 26.08 -35.95 13.70
CA GLU A 338 24.82 -36.48 14.22
C GLU A 338 23.62 -36.05 13.36
N GLY A 339 22.62 -36.94 13.31
CA GLY A 339 21.38 -36.66 12.59
C GLY A 339 20.48 -35.69 13.37
N LYS A 340 19.78 -34.80 12.67
CA LYS A 340 18.69 -33.98 13.23
C LYS A 340 17.44 -34.10 12.37
N ASP A 341 16.30 -34.23 13.03
CA ASP A 341 15.00 -34.24 12.36
C ASP A 341 14.77 -32.90 11.66
N GLY A 342 14.27 -32.98 10.44
CA GLY A 342 13.68 -31.84 9.75
C GLY A 342 12.31 -31.53 10.33
N VAL A 343 11.84 -30.30 10.12
CA VAL A 343 10.57 -29.83 10.67
C VAL A 343 9.81 -29.00 9.66
N LEU A 344 8.49 -29.12 9.65
CA LEU A 344 7.56 -28.26 8.90
C LEU A 344 6.53 -27.66 9.84
N ILE A 345 6.26 -26.37 9.66
CA ILE A 345 5.21 -25.64 10.37
C ILE A 345 4.46 -24.73 9.39
N ARG A 346 3.15 -24.61 9.56
CA ARG A 346 2.33 -23.63 8.84
C ARG A 346 1.92 -22.51 9.79
N VAL A 347 2.01 -21.28 9.32
CA VAL A 347 1.71 -20.07 10.08
C VAL A 347 0.46 -19.44 9.50
N TYR A 348 -0.57 -19.29 10.34
CA TYR A 348 -1.84 -18.70 9.97
C TYR A 348 -2.03 -17.37 10.70
N LYS A 349 -2.39 -16.31 9.97
CA LYS A 349 -2.82 -15.03 10.54
C LYS A 349 -4.34 -15.05 10.66
N GLN A 350 -4.82 -14.81 11.88
CA GLN A 350 -6.23 -14.69 12.19
C GLN A 350 -6.56 -13.21 12.39
N LYS A 351 -7.60 -12.73 11.72
CA LYS A 351 -8.20 -11.42 11.98
C LYS A 351 -9.38 -11.62 12.92
N LEU A 352 -9.40 -10.90 14.04
CA LEU A 352 -10.41 -11.03 15.07
C LEU A 352 -11.18 -9.71 15.25
N SER A 353 -12.48 -9.83 15.50
CA SER A 353 -13.34 -8.70 15.86
C SER A 353 -13.00 -8.14 17.25
N SER A 354 -13.59 -7.01 17.60
CA SER A 354 -13.51 -6.44 18.96
C SER A 354 -14.06 -7.38 20.06
N SER A 355 -14.96 -8.31 19.71
CA SER A 355 -15.49 -9.33 20.63
C SER A 355 -14.63 -10.61 20.71
N GLY A 356 -13.56 -10.72 19.90
CA GLY A 356 -12.68 -11.89 19.85
C GLY A 356 -13.14 -13.02 18.93
N GLU A 357 -14.14 -12.77 18.08
CA GLU A 357 -14.57 -13.72 17.05
C GLU A 357 -13.58 -13.72 15.87
N ILE A 358 -13.28 -14.90 15.31
CA ILE A 358 -12.41 -15.02 14.13
C ILE A 358 -13.21 -14.60 12.90
N LEU A 359 -12.86 -13.45 12.32
CA LEU A 359 -13.46 -12.92 11.10
C LEU A 359 -12.87 -13.60 9.86
N SER A 360 -11.57 -13.87 9.86
CA SER A 360 -10.88 -14.57 8.77
C SER A 360 -9.60 -15.24 9.26
N GLU A 361 -9.18 -16.29 8.55
CA GLU A 361 -7.88 -16.95 8.73
C GLU A 361 -7.18 -17.10 7.37
N GLU A 362 -5.92 -16.69 7.30
CA GLU A 362 -5.09 -16.75 6.10
C GLU A 362 -3.81 -17.54 6.39
N LEU A 363 -3.44 -18.46 5.49
CA LEU A 363 -2.12 -19.09 5.52
C LEU A 363 -1.06 -18.10 5.02
N ILE A 364 -0.16 -17.68 5.91
CA ILE A 364 0.90 -16.72 5.56
C ILE A 364 2.12 -17.44 4.97
N ASN A 365 2.52 -18.56 5.57
CA ASN A 365 3.69 -19.31 5.13
C ASN A 365 3.71 -20.76 5.61
N GLU A 366 4.49 -21.55 4.90
CA GLU A 366 4.90 -22.90 5.26
C GLU A 366 6.43 -22.92 5.39
N ASP A 367 6.92 -23.04 6.62
CA ASP A 367 8.35 -23.06 6.90
C ASP A 367 8.85 -24.49 6.98
N PHE A 368 9.73 -24.88 6.05
CA PHE A 368 10.35 -26.19 6.01
C PHE A 368 11.87 -26.10 6.24
N TYR A 369 12.33 -26.77 7.30
CA TYR A 369 13.75 -26.96 7.60
C TYR A 369 14.10 -28.42 7.38
N GLY A 370 14.94 -28.70 6.39
CA GLY A 370 15.28 -30.06 6.01
C GLY A 370 16.07 -30.82 7.09
N PRO A 371 15.93 -32.17 7.16
CA PRO A 371 16.69 -32.98 8.10
C PRO A 371 18.19 -32.92 7.83
N GLN A 372 18.98 -32.80 8.90
CA GLN A 372 20.43 -32.94 8.82
C GLN A 372 20.77 -34.43 8.91
N HIS A 373 21.26 -35.02 7.82
CA HIS A 373 21.58 -36.45 7.76
C HIS A 373 22.74 -36.83 8.69
N LYS A 374 22.67 -38.02 9.29
CA LYS A 374 23.77 -38.58 10.09
C LYS A 374 24.88 -39.05 9.15
N ILE A 375 26.12 -38.64 9.38
CA ILE A 375 27.28 -39.11 8.60
C ILE A 375 28.07 -40.08 9.48
N ALA A 376 28.10 -41.34 9.07
CA ALA A 376 28.82 -42.41 9.75
C ALA A 376 29.91 -42.96 8.81
N VAL A 377 31.17 -42.87 9.25
CA VAL A 377 32.33 -43.37 8.52
C VAL A 377 32.69 -44.74 9.04
N TYR A 378 32.69 -45.71 8.14
CA TYR A 378 33.01 -47.11 8.38
C TYR A 378 34.42 -47.43 7.89
N PRO A 379 35.08 -48.47 8.45
CA PRO A 379 36.34 -48.98 7.92
C PRO A 379 36.17 -49.47 6.49
N LEU A 380 37.14 -49.19 5.63
CA LEU A 380 37.20 -49.77 4.29
C LEU A 380 37.27 -51.31 4.42
N GLN A 381 36.28 -52.00 3.85
CA GLN A 381 36.34 -53.45 3.76
C GLN A 381 37.38 -53.83 2.71
N GLU A 382 38.38 -54.62 3.11
CA GLU A 382 39.21 -55.35 2.16
C GLU A 382 38.29 -56.27 1.37
N LEU A 383 38.25 -56.12 0.05
CA LEU A 383 37.69 -57.12 -0.86
C LEU A 383 38.41 -58.44 -0.55
N GLN A 384 37.72 -59.39 0.08
CA GLN A 384 38.22 -60.76 0.11
C GLN A 384 38.15 -61.27 -1.33
N GLU A 385 39.31 -61.50 -1.94
CA GLU A 385 39.41 -62.34 -3.13
C GLU A 385 38.74 -63.67 -2.78
N THR A 386 37.65 -63.98 -3.46
CA THR A 386 37.07 -65.32 -3.41
C THR A 386 38.14 -66.27 -3.94
N PRO A 387 38.46 -67.38 -3.24
CA PRO A 387 39.40 -68.33 -3.77
C PRO A 387 38.85 -68.86 -5.10
N SER A 388 39.66 -68.74 -6.15
CA SER A 388 39.40 -69.31 -7.48
C SER A 388 38.95 -70.75 -7.34
N GLY A 389 37.65 -70.98 -7.55
CA GLY A 389 37.12 -72.30 -7.86
C GLY A 389 37.54 -72.65 -9.28
N THR A 390 38.32 -73.72 -9.39
CA THR A 390 38.81 -74.36 -10.62
C THR A 390 37.76 -74.35 -11.75
N PHE A 391 38.06 -73.64 -12.84
CA PHE A 391 37.43 -73.88 -14.12
C PHE A 391 38.19 -75.01 -14.82
N ASP A 392 37.65 -76.22 -14.78
CA ASP A 392 37.91 -77.25 -15.77
C ASP A 392 36.60 -77.99 -16.04
N ASN A 393 35.88 -77.54 -17.07
CA ASN A 393 35.54 -78.36 -18.23
C ASN A 393 34.71 -77.55 -19.23
N VAL A 394 35.32 -77.30 -20.38
CA VAL A 394 34.61 -77.09 -21.64
C VAL A 394 34.55 -78.45 -22.34
N PRO A 395 33.37 -78.85 -22.84
CA PRO A 395 33.26 -79.17 -24.27
C PRO A 395 32.11 -78.33 -24.88
N THR A 396 32.40 -77.36 -25.74
CA THR A 396 32.49 -77.46 -27.22
C THR A 396 31.14 -77.63 -27.91
N GLY A 397 30.65 -76.52 -28.50
CA GLY A 397 29.86 -76.39 -29.75
C GLY A 397 28.58 -77.22 -29.93
N THR A 398 27.52 -76.71 -30.55
CA THR A 398 27.52 -76.02 -31.84
C THR A 398 26.10 -75.52 -32.16
N ASN A 399 26.01 -74.35 -32.80
CA ASN A 399 24.99 -73.77 -33.71
C ASN A 399 23.49 -74.10 -33.57
N GLY A 400 22.70 -73.02 -33.57
CA GLY A 400 21.87 -72.66 -34.74
C GLY A 400 20.35 -72.69 -34.56
N GLU A 401 19.73 -71.50 -34.71
CA GLU A 401 18.39 -71.19 -35.29
C GLU A 401 17.16 -71.79 -34.56
N GLU A 402 15.98 -71.16 -34.39
CA GLU A 402 15.14 -70.20 -35.14
C GLU A 402 14.41 -69.29 -34.10
N ALA A 403 14.24 -67.98 -34.30
CA ALA A 403 13.24 -67.29 -35.13
C ALA A 403 11.75 -67.50 -34.70
N THR A 404 11.16 -66.36 -34.31
CA THR A 404 9.76 -65.90 -34.45
C THR A 404 8.63 -66.62 -33.72
N ASN A 405 7.92 -65.87 -32.85
CA ASN A 405 6.64 -65.26 -33.26
C ASN A 405 6.20 -64.14 -32.30
N GLU A 406 5.89 -63.01 -32.91
CA GLU A 406 5.02 -61.94 -32.40
C GLU A 406 3.55 -62.33 -32.58
N GLU A 407 2.68 -61.81 -31.70
CA GLU A 407 1.39 -61.15 -32.00
C GLU A 407 1.00 -60.47 -30.67
N SER A 408 0.87 -59.13 -30.59
CA SER A 408 -0.26 -58.30 -31.05
C SER A 408 -1.58 -58.75 -30.37
N ASP A 409 -2.42 -57.90 -29.81
CA ASP A 409 -2.99 -56.71 -30.42
C ASP A 409 -3.81 -55.90 -29.37
N ASP A 410 -3.55 -54.60 -29.37
CA ASP A 410 -4.46 -53.45 -29.47
C ASP A 410 -5.85 -53.37 -28.78
N GLY A 411 -6.19 -52.12 -28.48
CA GLY A 411 -7.48 -51.64 -28.03
C GLY A 411 -7.51 -50.13 -27.82
N GLU A 412 -6.93 -49.36 -28.74
CA GLU A 412 -7.10 -47.92 -28.88
C GLU A 412 -8.53 -47.56 -29.34
N LYS A 413 -9.06 -46.41 -28.88
CA LYS A 413 -9.81 -45.53 -29.76
C LYS A 413 -9.80 -44.08 -29.29
N ASP A 414 -9.13 -43.33 -30.15
CA ASP A 414 -8.97 -41.89 -30.28
C ASP A 414 -10.27 -41.19 -30.71
N GLU A 415 -10.33 -39.88 -30.53
CA GLU A 415 -10.77 -38.99 -31.62
C GLU A 415 -10.24 -37.56 -31.42
N THR A 416 -9.48 -37.14 -32.43
CA THR A 416 -8.94 -35.81 -32.71
C THR A 416 -9.75 -35.11 -33.80
N SER A 417 -9.73 -33.77 -33.82
CA SER A 417 -9.70 -32.91 -35.02
C SER A 417 -9.29 -31.50 -34.56
N SER A 418 -8.17 -30.88 -34.96
CA SER A 418 -7.70 -30.36 -36.26
C SER A 418 -8.57 -29.26 -36.89
N MET A 419 -8.01 -28.04 -37.00
CA MET A 419 -7.95 -27.27 -38.27
C MET A 419 -7.09 -25.98 -38.17
N ASP A 420 -6.48 -25.71 -39.32
CA ASP A 420 -5.37 -24.82 -39.68
C ASP A 420 -5.63 -23.31 -39.77
N ASP A 421 -4.49 -22.60 -39.85
CA ASP A 421 -4.10 -21.29 -40.43
C ASP A 421 -5.06 -20.50 -41.34
N GLU A 422 -4.98 -19.16 -41.25
CA GLU A 422 -4.70 -18.28 -42.41
C GLU A 422 -4.29 -16.83 -42.00
N ASP A 423 -3.31 -16.30 -42.75
CA ASP A 423 -2.75 -14.94 -42.77
C ASP A 423 -3.79 -13.83 -43.09
N ASN A 424 -3.52 -12.55 -42.73
CA ASN A 424 -3.09 -11.50 -43.69
C ASN A 424 -2.99 -10.06 -43.09
N GLU A 425 -2.11 -9.30 -43.74
CA GLU A 425 -1.59 -7.93 -43.59
C GLU A 425 -2.58 -6.75 -43.44
N SER A 426 -2.06 -5.65 -42.85
CA SER A 426 -2.04 -4.25 -43.39
C SER A 426 -1.96 -3.24 -42.22
N SER A 427 -0.84 -2.56 -41.95
CA SER A 427 -0.21 -1.41 -42.65
C SER A 427 -0.75 -0.01 -42.30
N SER A 428 0.19 0.95 -42.31
CA SER A 428 0.11 2.42 -42.23
C SER A 428 0.07 3.03 -40.82
N ILE A 429 1.11 3.73 -40.33
CA ILE A 429 1.80 4.97 -40.73
C ILE A 429 1.29 6.17 -39.94
N GLY A 430 2.23 6.88 -39.31
CA GLY A 430 1.99 8.15 -38.64
C GLY A 430 3.26 8.72 -37.99
N LYS A 431 4.27 9.01 -38.82
CA LYS A 431 5.37 9.92 -38.50
C LYS A 431 4.76 11.33 -38.35
N GLU A 432 5.14 12.07 -37.33
CA GLU A 432 5.44 13.50 -37.51
C GLU A 432 6.40 14.01 -36.44
N SER A 433 7.37 14.75 -36.94
CA SER A 433 8.47 15.43 -36.27
C SER A 433 8.23 16.90 -36.49
N GLU A 434 8.29 17.72 -35.44
CA GLU A 434 8.66 19.14 -35.46
C GLU A 434 9.12 19.46 -34.01
N GLY A 435 10.29 20.02 -33.68
CA GLY A 435 11.38 20.55 -34.49
C GLY A 435 11.35 22.07 -34.61
N THR A 436 11.73 22.81 -33.56
CA THR A 436 12.50 24.10 -33.60
C THR A 436 12.78 24.55 -32.15
N ALA A 437 14.04 24.65 -31.71
CA ALA A 437 14.96 25.80 -31.81
C ALA A 437 14.58 26.94 -30.82
N ASP A 438 15.46 27.57 -30.05
CA ASP A 438 16.90 27.77 -30.21
C ASP A 438 17.51 28.36 -28.91
N GLN A 439 18.85 28.29 -28.83
CA GLN A 439 19.79 29.27 -28.25
C GLN A 439 19.95 29.44 -26.72
N ASP A 440 21.14 29.63 -26.15
CA ASP A 440 22.50 29.81 -26.68
C ASP A 440 23.55 29.65 -25.56
N SER A 441 24.77 29.23 -25.94
CA SER A 441 26.10 29.57 -25.38
C SER A 441 26.39 29.31 -23.87
N SER A 442 27.55 28.89 -23.39
CA SER A 442 28.92 28.87 -23.91
C SER A 442 29.81 28.01 -22.98
N SER A 443 30.53 27.04 -23.55
CA SER A 443 31.90 26.66 -23.13
C SER A 443 32.89 27.79 -23.50
N PRO A 444 34.17 27.85 -23.03
CA PRO A 444 35.10 26.72 -22.78
C PRO A 444 35.93 26.93 -21.48
N SER A 445 36.93 26.16 -21.06
CA SER A 445 37.94 25.26 -21.66
C SER A 445 38.57 24.55 -20.46
N ASP A 446 38.71 23.23 -20.47
CA ASP A 446 39.91 22.49 -20.93
C ASP A 446 41.15 22.75 -20.05
N ASP A 447 41.53 21.75 -19.23
CA ASP A 447 42.88 21.20 -19.38
C ASP A 447 43.02 19.80 -18.75
N GLN A 448 43.73 18.97 -19.49
CA GLN A 448 43.99 17.56 -19.25
C GLN A 448 45.03 17.35 -18.14
N VAL A 449 45.10 16.14 -17.55
CA VAL A 449 46.31 15.28 -17.48
C VAL A 449 45.94 13.93 -16.84
N LYS A 450 46.10 12.83 -17.60
CA LYS A 450 46.43 11.46 -17.15
C LYS A 450 47.92 11.21 -17.48
N PRO A 451 48.55 10.07 -17.12
CA PRO A 451 48.59 9.34 -15.85
C PRO A 451 50.06 9.05 -15.44
N LYS A 452 50.33 8.44 -14.27
CA LYS A 452 51.62 7.76 -14.04
C LYS A 452 51.49 6.49 -13.21
N LYS A 453 52.19 5.46 -13.68
CA LYS A 453 52.37 4.10 -13.17
C LYS A 453 53.77 3.98 -12.54
N LYS A 454 53.97 2.93 -11.71
CA LYS A 454 55.20 2.39 -11.05
C LYS A 454 55.42 2.86 -9.61
N GLU A 455 55.92 2.08 -8.65
CA GLU A 455 56.43 0.70 -8.57
C GLU A 455 56.55 0.35 -7.06
N ARG A 456 56.50 -0.94 -6.73
CA ARG A 456 57.21 -1.65 -5.63
C ARG A 456 57.48 -0.91 -4.30
N LYS A 457 56.91 -1.46 -3.21
CA LYS A 457 57.66 -2.25 -2.23
C LYS A 457 56.74 -3.19 -1.47
#